data_AF-A0A920FW09-F1
#
_entry.id   AF-A0A920FW09-F1
#
_cell.length_a   1.000
_cell.length_b   1.000
_cell.length_c   1.000
_cell.angle_alpha   90.00
_cell.angle_beta   90.00
_cell.angle_gamma   90.00
#
_symmetry.space_group_name_H-M   'P 1'
#
loop_
_entity.id
_entity.type
_entity.pdbx_description
1 polymer ?
#
loop_
_entity_poly.entity_id
_entity_poly.type
_entity_poly.pdbx_seq_one_letter_code
_entity_poly.pdbx_strand_id
1 'polypeptide(L)'
;MWPTWFEKLPINEDSLPEILIPGQVMGTLNNKDLLDLGFSRDLEIVAGTTDSIAAFLATGASQIGEAVTSIGTTLVVKAISQKPIFNKEFGIYSHRLGNRWLAGEHLMLEEKLLRNYLEIKLNYYLKI
;
A
#
# COMPACT_ATOMS: atom_id res chain seq x y z
N MET A 1 -11.86 -0.07 12.96
CA MET A 1 -13.16 -0.77 13.00
C MET A 1 -13.42 -1.40 11.64
N TRP A 2 -13.85 -2.65 11.62
CA TRP A 2 -14.26 -3.35 10.41
C TRP A 2 -15.60 -2.77 9.90
N PRO A 3 -15.88 -2.86 8.59
CA PRO A 3 -17.14 -2.35 8.04
C PRO A 3 -18.32 -3.22 8.49
N THR A 4 -19.51 -2.62 8.61
CA THR A 4 -20.72 -3.28 9.14
C THR A 4 -21.16 -4.54 8.39
N TRP A 5 -20.83 -4.68 7.11
CA TRP A 5 -21.12 -5.91 6.37
C TRP A 5 -20.28 -7.11 6.84
N PHE A 6 -19.16 -6.86 7.52
CA PHE A 6 -18.27 -7.88 8.04
C PHE A 6 -18.95 -8.75 9.11
N GLU A 7 -19.86 -8.16 9.89
CA GLU A 7 -20.69 -8.85 10.90
C GLU A 7 -21.54 -10.00 10.33
N LYS A 8 -21.77 -10.01 9.01
CA LYS A 8 -22.55 -11.06 8.32
C LYS A 8 -21.71 -12.30 7.99
N LEU A 9 -20.39 -12.22 8.12
CA LEU A 9 -19.51 -13.35 7.88
C LEU A 9 -19.45 -14.25 9.12
N PRO A 10 -19.29 -15.58 8.97
CA PRO A 10 -19.12 -16.49 10.09
C PRO A 10 -17.68 -16.40 10.66
N ILE A 11 -17.22 -15.20 10.97
CA ILE A 11 -15.88 -14.88 11.47
C ILE A 11 -16.04 -14.20 12.83
N ASN A 12 -15.34 -14.70 13.84
CA ASN A 12 -15.26 -14.00 15.11
C ASN A 12 -14.32 -12.79 14.97
N GLU A 13 -14.84 -11.57 15.12
CA GLU A 13 -14.02 -10.35 15.01
C GLU A 13 -12.88 -10.30 16.04
N ASP A 14 -13.09 -10.87 17.24
CA ASP A 14 -12.06 -10.94 18.28
C ASP A 14 -10.89 -11.87 17.92
N SER A 15 -11.05 -12.70 16.88
CA SER A 15 -9.97 -13.56 16.35
C SER A 15 -9.09 -12.87 15.31
N LEU A 16 -9.48 -11.67 14.86
CA LEU A 16 -8.72 -10.92 13.87
C LEU A 16 -7.54 -10.18 14.53
N PRO A 17 -6.44 -9.99 13.80
CA PRO A 17 -5.33 -9.20 14.30
C PRO A 17 -5.76 -7.75 14.50
N GLU A 18 -5.16 -7.11 15.50
CA GLU A 18 -5.23 -5.66 15.65
C GLU A 18 -4.66 -4.96 14.41
N ILE A 19 -5.37 -3.94 13.90
CA ILE A 19 -4.94 -3.18 12.73
C ILE A 19 -4.09 -2.00 13.20
N LEU A 20 -2.81 -2.02 12.84
CA LEU A 20 -1.85 -0.96 13.13
C LEU A 20 -1.55 -0.14 11.87
N ILE A 21 -1.10 1.10 12.06
CA ILE A 21 -0.63 1.94 10.95
C ILE A 21 0.78 1.48 10.55
N PRO A 22 1.09 1.31 9.25
CA PRO A 22 2.46 1.01 8.83
C PRO A 22 3.47 2.00 9.41
N GLY A 23 4.56 1.48 9.99
CA GLY A 23 5.57 2.24 10.72
C GLY A 23 5.26 2.53 12.18
N GLN A 24 4.09 2.14 12.70
CA GLN A 24 3.76 2.25 14.11
C GLN A 24 4.60 1.26 14.94
N VAL A 25 5.21 1.73 16.03
CA VAL A 25 5.94 0.87 16.98
C VAL A 25 4.94 -0.07 17.68
N MET A 26 5.22 -1.37 17.60
CA MET A 26 4.45 -2.46 18.21
C MET A 26 4.98 -2.82 19.60
N GLY A 27 6.24 -2.50 19.88
CA GLY A 27 6.94 -2.85 21.11
C GLY A 27 8.42 -3.07 20.82
N THR A 28 9.13 -3.67 21.77
CA THR A 28 10.54 -4.00 21.63
C THR A 28 10.77 -5.50 21.46
N LEU A 29 11.95 -5.85 20.94
CA LEU A 29 12.35 -7.23 20.70
C LEU A 29 12.34 -8.05 22.00
N ASN A 30 11.49 -9.07 22.05
CA ASN A 30 11.44 -10.04 23.16
C ASN A 30 11.73 -11.49 22.71
N ASN A 31 12.23 -11.68 21.49
CA ASN A 31 12.59 -13.00 20.98
C ASN A 31 13.98 -13.41 21.50
N LYS A 32 14.05 -14.51 22.26
CA LYS A 32 15.30 -14.96 22.88
C LYS A 32 16.39 -15.31 21.87
N ASP A 33 16.06 -16.00 20.79
CA ASP A 33 17.06 -16.42 19.79
C ASP A 33 17.74 -15.20 19.13
N LEU A 34 16.97 -14.15 18.84
CA LEU A 34 17.52 -12.90 18.31
C LEU A 34 18.36 -12.15 19.36
N LEU A 35 17.96 -12.16 20.63
CA LEU A 35 18.78 -11.56 21.70
C LEU A 35 20.09 -12.32 21.91
N ASP A 36 20.07 -13.65 21.84
CA ASP A 36 21.26 -14.50 21.96
C ASP A 36 22.21 -14.33 20.76
N LEU A 37 21.69 -13.91 19.60
CA LEU A 37 22.46 -13.46 18.43
C LEU A 37 23.07 -12.04 18.58
N GLY A 38 22.79 -11.34 19.68
CA GLY A 38 23.36 -10.04 20.00
C GLY A 38 22.50 -8.83 19.62
N PHE A 39 21.25 -9.02 19.22
CA PHE A 39 20.33 -7.89 19.02
C PHE A 39 19.97 -7.23 20.36
N SER A 40 19.77 -5.91 20.35
CA SER A 40 19.38 -5.17 21.56
C SER A 40 17.95 -5.49 21.99
N ARG A 41 17.72 -5.53 23.32
CA ARG A 41 16.36 -5.55 23.89
C ARG A 41 15.58 -4.26 23.65
N ASP A 42 16.28 -3.17 23.34
CA ASP A 42 15.67 -1.88 23.01
C ASP A 42 15.33 -1.77 21.52
N LEU A 43 15.60 -2.81 20.72
CA LEU A 43 15.27 -2.83 19.30
C LEU A 43 13.75 -2.75 19.12
N GLU A 44 13.28 -1.68 18.47
CA GLU A 44 11.86 -1.49 18.16
C GLU A 44 11.40 -2.44 17.06
N ILE A 45 10.22 -3.02 17.27
CA ILE A 45 9.48 -3.76 16.26
C ILE A 45 8.38 -2.84 15.74
N VAL A 46 8.31 -2.64 14.44
CA VAL A 46 7.35 -1.73 13.80
C VAL A 46 6.39 -2.48 12.89
N ALA A 47 5.16 -1.99 12.79
CA ALA A 47 4.16 -2.53 11.88
C ALA A 47 4.66 -2.40 10.44
N GLY A 48 4.68 -3.54 9.73
CA GLY A 48 5.09 -3.60 8.34
C GLY A 48 4.07 -3.01 7.37
N THR A 49 4.35 -3.21 6.08
CA THR A 49 3.43 -2.92 4.99
C THR A 49 3.56 -3.99 3.91
N THR A 50 2.73 -3.94 2.87
CA THR A 50 2.87 -4.85 1.72
C THR A 50 4.10 -4.49 0.88
N ASP A 51 4.64 -5.48 0.20
CA ASP A 51 5.80 -5.36 -0.71
C ASP A 51 5.65 -4.19 -1.71
N SER A 52 4.48 -4.06 -2.35
CA SER A 52 4.24 -3.03 -3.36
C SER A 52 4.17 -1.61 -2.79
N ILE A 53 3.79 -1.46 -1.52
CA ILE A 53 3.81 -0.16 -0.82
C ILE A 53 5.23 0.15 -0.34
N ALA A 54 5.95 -0.84 0.19
CA ALA A 54 7.35 -0.68 0.56
C ALA A 54 8.23 -0.27 -0.64
N ALA A 55 8.01 -0.90 -1.81
CA ALA A 55 8.69 -0.55 -3.04
C ALA A 55 8.38 0.89 -3.50
N PHE A 56 7.13 1.33 -3.35
CA PHE A 56 6.75 2.72 -3.62
C PHE A 56 7.47 3.68 -2.67
N LEU A 57 7.46 3.40 -1.36
CA LEU A 57 8.14 4.22 -0.34
C LEU A 57 9.64 4.35 -0.63
N ALA A 58 10.28 3.29 -1.11
CA ALA A 58 11.70 3.27 -1.45
C ALA A 58 12.08 4.24 -2.59
N THR A 59 11.11 4.71 -3.39
CA THR A 59 11.37 5.71 -4.44
C THR A 59 11.61 7.12 -3.90
N GLY A 60 11.22 7.38 -2.65
CA GLY A 60 11.26 8.73 -2.05
C GLY A 60 10.06 9.62 -2.42
N ALA A 61 9.13 9.16 -3.26
CA ALA A 61 7.88 9.89 -3.53
C ALA A 61 7.09 10.09 -2.24
N SER A 62 6.76 11.34 -1.94
CA SER A 62 6.23 11.76 -0.65
C SER A 62 5.25 12.92 -0.73
N GLN A 63 5.00 13.54 -1.90
CA GLN A 63 4.09 14.67 -2.08
C GLN A 63 2.81 14.28 -2.80
N ILE A 64 1.69 14.96 -2.48
CA ILE A 64 0.43 14.76 -3.19
C ILE A 64 0.62 15.13 -4.67
N GLY A 65 0.09 14.29 -5.57
CA GLY A 65 0.28 14.43 -7.01
C GLY A 65 1.53 13.75 -7.55
N GLU A 66 2.48 13.35 -6.70
CA GLU A 66 3.59 12.50 -7.15
C GLU A 66 3.09 11.09 -7.46
N ALA A 67 3.63 10.52 -8.53
CA ALA A 67 3.31 9.19 -8.98
C ALA A 67 4.57 8.42 -9.35
N VAL A 68 4.51 7.11 -9.15
CA VAL A 68 5.55 6.17 -9.53
C VAL A 68 4.93 5.17 -10.49
N THR A 69 5.64 4.97 -11.60
CA THR A 69 5.33 3.92 -12.57
C THR A 69 6.39 2.85 -12.48
N SER A 70 5.99 1.62 -12.15
CA SER A 70 6.84 0.44 -12.23
C SER A 70 6.55 -0.31 -13.52
N ILE A 71 7.59 -0.55 -14.33
CA ILE A 71 7.50 -1.25 -15.61
C ILE A 71 8.25 -2.58 -15.48
N GLY A 72 7.51 -3.67 -15.34
CA GLY A 72 8.02 -5.04 -15.37
C GLY A 72 7.22 -5.88 -16.36
N THR A 73 6.92 -7.13 -16.03
CA THR A 73 5.90 -7.93 -16.76
C THR A 73 4.50 -7.32 -16.65
N THR A 74 4.28 -6.51 -15.62
CA THR A 74 3.09 -5.69 -15.44
C THR A 74 3.47 -4.21 -15.39
N LEU A 75 2.57 -3.35 -15.84
CA LEU A 75 2.64 -1.91 -15.64
C LEU A 75 1.83 -1.57 -14.39
N VAL A 76 2.49 -0.96 -13.40
CA VAL A 76 1.84 -0.51 -12.17
C VAL A 76 2.03 0.99 -12.06
N VAL A 77 0.93 1.72 -11.84
CA VAL A 77 0.96 3.15 -11.53
C VAL A 77 0.40 3.31 -10.13
N LYS A 78 1.13 4.05 -9.28
CA LYS A 78 0.69 4.45 -7.94
C LYS A 78 0.91 5.94 -7.76
N ALA A 79 -0.11 6.67 -7.31
CA ALA A 79 -0.08 8.10 -7.10
C ALA A 79 -0.55 8.47 -5.69
N ILE A 80 0.08 9.48 -5.09
CA ILE A 80 -0.28 9.98 -3.78
C ILE A 80 -1.45 10.96 -3.92
N SER A 81 -2.56 10.68 -3.24
CA SER A 81 -3.77 11.51 -3.25
C SER A 81 -4.18 11.94 -1.83
N GLN A 82 -4.88 13.07 -1.75
CA GLN A 82 -5.43 13.59 -0.48
C GLN A 82 -6.63 12.76 0.02
N LYS A 83 -7.38 12.15 -0.91
CA LYS A 83 -8.59 11.36 -0.65
C LYS A 83 -8.47 10.00 -1.32
N PRO A 84 -9.14 8.95 -0.80
CA PRO A 84 -9.11 7.66 -1.45
C PRO A 84 -9.84 7.73 -2.79
N ILE A 85 -9.31 7.02 -3.78
CA ILE A 85 -9.86 6.90 -5.13
C ILE A 85 -10.15 5.43 -5.40
N PHE A 86 -11.38 5.15 -5.81
CA PHE A 86 -11.83 3.81 -6.18
C PHE A 86 -12.56 3.90 -7.51
N ASN A 87 -12.14 3.09 -8.48
CA ASN A 87 -12.85 2.93 -9.73
C ASN A 87 -12.78 1.45 -10.15
N LYS A 88 -13.92 0.77 -10.08
CA LYS A 88 -14.01 -0.66 -10.38
C LYS A 88 -13.73 -0.97 -11.85
N GLU A 89 -14.21 -0.12 -12.77
CA GLU A 89 -14.03 -0.30 -14.22
C GLU A 89 -12.55 -0.28 -14.60
N PHE A 90 -11.78 0.61 -13.98
CA PHE A 90 -10.35 0.74 -14.24
C PHE A 90 -9.46 -0.04 -13.28
N GLY A 91 -10.04 -0.79 -12.34
CA GLY A 91 -9.27 -1.52 -11.31
C GLY A 91 -8.48 -0.62 -10.37
N ILE A 92 -8.90 0.65 -10.19
CA ILE A 92 -8.24 1.60 -9.30
C ILE A 92 -8.71 1.35 -7.87
N TYR A 93 -7.75 1.16 -6.97
CA TYR A 93 -7.96 1.03 -5.53
C TYR A 93 -6.98 1.90 -4.77
N SER A 94 -7.28 2.16 -3.49
CA SER A 94 -6.44 3.00 -2.63
C SER A 94 -5.99 2.27 -1.38
N HIS A 95 -4.70 2.42 -1.05
CA HIS A 95 -4.15 2.06 0.26
C HIS A 95 -3.96 3.32 1.12
N ARG A 96 -4.08 3.17 2.43
CA ARG A 96 -3.76 4.25 3.37
C ARG A 96 -2.25 4.42 3.46
N LEU A 97 -1.78 5.67 3.41
CA LEU A 97 -0.37 6.04 3.55
C LEU A 97 -0.25 7.20 4.55
N GLY A 98 -0.16 6.88 5.85
CA GLY A 98 -0.25 7.88 6.92
C GLY A 98 -1.56 8.66 6.86
N ASN A 99 -1.49 9.97 6.64
CA ASN A 99 -2.65 10.85 6.48
C ASN A 99 -3.12 11.02 5.01
N ARG A 100 -2.50 10.28 4.08
CA ARG A 100 -2.74 10.35 2.64
C ARG A 100 -3.20 8.98 2.12
N TRP A 101 -3.38 8.90 0.82
CA TRP A 101 -3.79 7.70 0.12
C TRP A 101 -2.86 7.43 -1.04
N LEU A 102 -2.62 6.15 -1.30
CA LEU A 102 -1.88 5.68 -2.46
C LEU A 102 -2.87 5.00 -3.40
N ALA A 103 -3.35 5.75 -4.38
CA ALA A 103 -4.24 5.25 -5.42
C ALA A 103 -3.40 4.55 -6.48
N GLY A 104 -3.79 3.35 -6.89
CA GLY A 104 -3.06 2.65 -7.92
C GLY A 104 -3.87 1.60 -8.63
N GLU A 105 -3.24 1.09 -9.67
CA GLU A 105 -3.77 0.10 -10.60
C GLU A 105 -2.62 -0.75 -11.13
N HIS A 106 -2.96 -1.93 -11.64
CA HIS A 106 -2.02 -2.82 -12.31
C HIS A 106 -2.61 -3.27 -13.64
N LEU A 107 -1.78 -3.33 -14.67
CA LEU A 107 -2.13 -3.82 -15.99
C LEU A 107 -1.11 -4.87 -16.41
N MET A 108 -1.57 -6.01 -16.92
CA MET A 108 -0.69 -6.99 -17.56
C MET A 108 -0.27 -6.45 -18.93
N LEU A 109 1.04 -6.42 -19.18
CA LEU A 109 1.57 -5.96 -20.45
C LEU A 109 1.50 -7.08 -21.48
N GLU A 110 0.35 -7.22 -22.14
CA GLU A 110 0.32 -7.82 -23.47
C GLU A 110 0.75 -6.75 -24.49
N GLU A 111 1.64 -7.14 -25.42
CA GLU A 111 2.54 -6.32 -26.26
C GLU A 111 1.91 -5.18 -27.09
N LYS A 112 0.60 -4.93 -27.03
CA LYS A 112 -0.13 -4.03 -27.95
C LYS A 112 -0.80 -2.79 -27.36
N LEU A 113 -0.76 -2.56 -26.05
CA LEU A 113 -1.60 -1.51 -25.40
C LEU A 113 -0.85 -0.34 -24.77
N LEU A 114 0.49 -0.35 -24.73
CA LEU A 114 1.26 0.56 -23.87
C LEU A 114 1.15 2.05 -24.22
N ARG A 115 1.12 2.42 -25.52
CA ARG A 115 1.13 3.85 -25.94
C ARG A 115 -0.19 4.59 -25.66
N ASN A 116 -1.33 4.01 -26.05
CA ASN A 116 -2.63 4.66 -25.84
C ASN A 116 -3.04 4.68 -24.36
N TYR A 117 -2.53 3.75 -23.56
CA TYR A 117 -2.87 3.63 -22.14
C TYR A 117 -2.27 4.77 -21.29
N LEU A 118 -1.01 5.14 -21.54
CA LEU A 118 -0.32 6.17 -20.76
C LEU A 118 -0.94 7.57 -20.95
N GLU A 119 -1.34 7.94 -22.17
CA GLU A 119 -1.95 9.26 -22.45
C GLU A 119 -3.35 9.44 -21.84
N ILE A 120 -4.19 8.40 -21.87
CA ILE A 120 -5.56 8.48 -21.36
C ILE A 120 -5.56 8.57 -19.82
N LYS A 121 -4.66 7.83 -19.15
CA LYS A 121 -4.71 7.71 -17.69
C LYS A 121 -3.83 8.69 -16.91
N LEU A 122 -2.72 9.16 -17.46
CA LEU A 122 -2.00 10.30 -16.84
C LEU A 122 -2.94 11.51 -16.70
N ASN A 123 -3.82 11.75 -17.68
CA ASN A 123 -4.84 12.79 -17.58
C ASN A 123 -5.91 12.56 -16.50
N TYR A 124 -6.16 11.31 -16.09
CA TYR A 124 -7.04 11.00 -14.96
C TYR A 124 -6.34 11.30 -13.63
N TYR A 125 -5.07 10.95 -13.50
CA TYR A 125 -4.28 11.20 -12.29
C TYR A 125 -3.86 12.68 -12.14
N LEU A 126 -3.70 13.43 -13.24
CA LEU A 126 -3.39 14.87 -13.24
C LEU A 126 -4.59 15.78 -12.88
N LYS A 127 -5.80 15.22 -12.76
CA LYS A 127 -7.02 15.94 -12.36
C LYS A 127 -7.38 15.75 -10.88
N ILE A 128 -6.57 15.00 -10.13
CA ILE A 128 -6.74 14.71 -8.70
C ILE A 128 -6.09 15.80 -7.85
#